data_AF-A0A9E0Z5H6-F1
#
_entry.id   AF-A0A9E0Z5H6-F1
#
_cell.length_a   1.000
_cell.length_b   1.000
_cell.length_c   1.000
_cell.angle_alpha   90.00
_cell.angle_beta   90.00
_cell.angle_gamma   90.00
#
_symmetry.space_group_name_H-M   'P 1'
#
loop_
_entity.id
_entity.type
_entity.pdbx_description
1 polymer ?
#
loop_
_entity_poly.entity_id
_entity_poly.type
_entity_poly.pdbx_seq_one_letter_code
_entity_poly.pdbx_strand_id
1 'polypeptide(L)' 'MIGIKVKEYLDENGIKYSYLSEKIGMPMNTLSLLLNGKRKMSIEEYFAICEALELPVDTFEPKDEKEV' A
#
# COMPACT_ATOMS: atom_id res chain seq x y z
N MET A 1 -7.67 -4.44 4.63
CA MET A 1 -7.66 -4.88 3.22
C MET A 1 -6.76 -4.01 2.34
N ILE A 2 -6.71 -2.69 2.51
CA ILE A 2 -5.85 -1.79 1.69
C ILE A 2 -4.39 -2.27 1.59
N GLY A 3 -3.76 -2.63 2.71
CA GLY A 3 -2.37 -3.14 2.68
C GLY A 3 -2.18 -4.37 1.76
N ILE A 4 -3.17 -5.24 1.64
CA ILE A 4 -3.14 -6.40 0.75
C ILE A 4 -3.27 -5.94 -0.71
N LYS A 5 -4.14 -4.97 -1.01
CA LYS A 5 -4.24 -4.39 -2.37
C LYS A 5 -2.94 -3.69 -2.79
N VAL A 6 -2.28 -2.99 -1.87
CA VAL A 6 -0.95 -2.41 -2.11
C VAL A 6 0.05 -3.52 -2.43
N LYS A 7 0.02 -4.61 -1.67
CA LYS A 7 0.89 -5.78 -1.91
C LYS A 7 0.71 -6.34 -3.32
N GLU A 8 -0.54 -6.58 -3.72
CA GLU A 8 -0.89 -7.09 -5.05
C GLU A 8 -0.37 -6.16 -6.15
N TYR A 9 -0.59 -4.85 -6.00
CA TYR A 9 -0.08 -3.85 -6.94
C TYR A 9 1.45 -3.89 -7.07
N LEU A 10 2.18 -3.99 -5.95
CA LEU A 10 3.64 -4.08 -5.97
C LEU A 10 4.11 -5.33 -6.70
N ASP A 11 3.48 -6.48 -6.41
CA ASP A 11 3.84 -7.77 -7.00
C ASP A 11 3.55 -7.77 -8.52
N GLU A 12 2.40 -7.25 -8.95
CA GLU A 12 2.00 -7.15 -10.36
C GLU A 12 2.88 -6.19 -11.18
N ASN A 13 3.36 -5.11 -10.57
CA ASN A 13 4.21 -4.12 -11.23
C ASN A 13 5.72 -4.39 -11.05
N GLY A 14 6.08 -5.51 -10.39
CA GLY A 14 7.49 -5.86 -10.14
C GLY A 14 8.22 -4.85 -9.22
N ILE A 15 7.47 -4.10 -8.39
CA ILE A 15 8.02 -3.10 -7.49
C ILE A 15 8.50 -3.80 -6.22
N LYS A 16 9.80 -3.69 -5.96
CA LYS A 16 10.41 -4.30 -4.77
C LYS A 16 9.86 -3.64 -3.50
N TYR A 17 9.53 -4.43 -2.50
CA TYR A 17 9.09 -3.87 -1.22
C TYR A 17 10.19 -3.03 -0.56
N SER A 18 11.47 -3.36 -0.79
CA SER A 18 12.61 -2.58 -0.30
C SER A 18 12.62 -1.17 -0.86
N TYR A 19 12.24 -0.99 -2.13
CA TYR A 19 12.09 0.32 -2.74
C TYR A 19 11.02 1.15 -2.01
N LEU A 20 9.84 0.57 -1.77
CA LEU A 20 8.78 1.27 -1.06
C LEU A 20 9.18 1.58 0.39
N SER A 21 9.78 0.61 1.08
CA SER A 21 10.29 0.72 2.45
C SER A 21 11.25 1.91 2.61
N GLU A 22 12.24 2.03 1.72
CA GLU A 22 13.19 3.14 1.70
C GLU A 22 12.49 4.47 1.39
N LYS A 23 11.59 4.50 0.40
CA LYS A 23 10.94 5.73 -0.05
C LYS A 23 9.99 6.33 1.00
N ILE A 24 9.34 5.49 1.81
CA ILE A 24 8.44 5.96 2.90
C ILE A 24 9.12 5.98 4.28
N GLY A 25 10.40 5.63 4.38
CA GLY A 25 11.13 5.58 5.65
C GLY A 25 10.62 4.53 6.65
N MET A 26 9.96 3.47 6.17
CA MET A 26 9.39 2.43 7.01
C MET A 26 10.28 1.19 7.02
N PRO A 27 10.58 0.59 8.19
CA PRO A 27 11.31 -0.67 8.25
C PRO A 27 10.64 -1.81 7.46
N MET A 28 11.45 -2.63 6.79
CA MET A 28 11.00 -3.73 5.92
C MET A 28 10.08 -4.74 6.61
N ASN A 29 10.36 -5.04 7.89
CA ASN A 29 9.54 -5.92 8.72
C ASN A 29 8.16 -5.31 9.02
N THR A 30 8.10 -4.02 9.32
CA THR A 30 6.85 -3.27 9.54
C THR A 30 6.02 -3.20 8.27
N LEU A 31 6.65 -2.89 7.14
CA LEU A 31 5.99 -2.87 5.84
C LEU A 31 5.41 -4.25 5.50
N SER A 32 6.19 -5.32 5.72
CA SER A 32 5.71 -6.69 5.49
C SER A 32 4.48 -7.04 6.33
N LEU A 33 4.42 -6.65 7.60
CA LEU A 33 3.23 -6.89 8.43
C LEU A 33 2.00 -6.12 7.92
N LEU A 34 2.20 -4.89 7.47
CA LEU A 34 1.15 -4.06 6.89
C LEU A 34 0.63 -4.63 5.56
N LEU A 35 1.53 -5.02 4.65
CA LEU A 35 1.20 -5.60 3.34
C LEU A 35 0.51 -6.96 3.46
N ASN A 36 0.84 -7.74 4.48
CA ASN A 36 0.19 -9.02 4.76
C ASN A 36 -1.07 -8.89 5.65
N GLY A 37 -1.55 -7.68 5.94
CA GLY A 37 -2.75 -7.45 6.73
C GLY A 37 -2.64 -7.83 8.22
N LYS A 38 -1.43 -8.11 8.70
CA LYS A 38 -1.14 -8.42 10.12
C LYS A 38 -1.05 -7.16 10.99
N ARG A 39 -1.08 -5.98 10.37
CA ARG A 39 -1.03 -4.67 11.01
C ARG A 39 -2.01 -3.72 10.33
N LYS A 40 -2.63 -2.83 11.13
CA LYS A 40 -3.44 -1.72 10.60
C LYS A 40 -2.55 -0.63 10.02
N MET A 41 -2.98 -0.06 8.91
CA MET A 41 -2.35 1.08 8.24
C MET A 41 -3.00 2.37 8.76
N SER A 42 -2.19 3.38 9.08
CA SER A 42 -2.69 4.73 9.38
C SER A 42 -2.97 5.52 8.09
N ILE A 43 -3.68 6.63 8.21
CA ILE A 43 -4.00 7.51 7.07
C ILE A 43 -2.70 8.12 6.51
N GLU A 44 -1.78 8.52 7.38
CA GLU A 44 -0.49 9.10 7.00
C GLU A 44 0.38 8.08 6.24
N GLU A 45 0.39 6.82 6.70
CA GLU A 45 1.09 5.74 5.99
C GLU A 45 0.48 5.46 4.62
N TYR A 46 -0.85 5.54 4.51
CA TYR A 46 -1.54 5.38 3.24
C TYR A 46 -1.16 6.49 2.25
N PHE A 47 -1.18 7.76 2.67
CA PHE A 47 -0.76 8.87 1.83
C PHE A 47 0.71 8.75 1.42
N ALA A 48 1.61 8.41 2.34
CA ALA A 48 3.03 8.22 2.03
C ALA A 48 3.26 7.11 0.99
N ILE A 49 2.47 6.03 1.04
CA ILE A 49 2.52 4.95 0.04
C ILE A 49 2.03 5.45 -1.31
N CYS A 50 0.89 6.15 -1.36
CA CYS A 50 0.35 6.68 -2.62
C CYS A 50 1.32 7.67 -3.26
N GLU A 51 1.91 8.57 -2.48
CA GLU A 51 2.93 9.52 -2.94
C GLU A 51 4.18 8.80 -3.45
N ALA A 52 4.68 7.80 -2.71
CA ALA A 52 5.87 7.03 -3.10
C ALA A 52 5.65 6.25 -4.41
N LEU A 53 4.43 5.79 -4.66
CA LEU A 53 4.04 5.06 -5.87
C LEU A 53 3.52 5.98 -6.99
N GLU A 54 3.45 7.29 -6.75
CA GLU A 54 2.90 8.29 -7.69
C GLU A 54 1.46 7.94 -8.13
N LEU A 55 0.66 7.46 -7.18
CA LEU A 55 -0.73 7.05 -7.37
C LEU A 55 -1.71 8.05 -6.76
N PRO A 56 -2.89 8.24 -7.38
CA PRO A 56 -4.02 8.90 -6.74
C PRO A 56 -4.43 8.24 -5.41
N VAL A 57 -4.88 9.03 -4.45
CA VAL A 57 -5.23 8.56 -3.09
C VAL A 57 -6.53 7.74 -3.05
N ASP A 58 -7.31 7.74 -4.12
CA ASP A 58 -8.49 6.91 -4.31
C ASP A 58 -8.16 5.53 -4.94
N THR A 59 -6.90 5.30 -5.33
CA THR A 59 -6.49 4.08 -6.07
C THR A 59 -6.88 2.77 -5.38
N PHE A 60 -6.72 2.70 -4.06
CA PHE A 60 -6.98 1.48 -3.30
C PHE A 60 -8.32 1.49 -2.56
N GLU A 61 -9.17 2.48 -2.83
CA GLU A 61 -10.49 2.58 -2.21
C GLU A 61 -11.25 1.26 -2.35
N PRO A 62 -11.94 0.82 -1.28
CA PRO A 62 -12.94 -0.23 -1.44
C PRO A 62 -14.00 0.34 -2.39
N LYS A 63 -13.96 -0.09 -3.65
CA LYS A 63 -15.09 0.06 -4.55
C LYS A 63 -16.24 -0.68 -3.89
N ASP A 64 -17.19 0.06 -3.33
CA ASP A 64 -18.51 -0.51 -3.10
C ASP A 64 -18.98 -1.00 -4.48
N GLU A 65 -19.22 -2.30 -4.62
CA GLU A 65 -19.81 -2.91 -5.82
C GLU A 65 -21.27 -2.47 -6.00
N LYS A 66 -21.53 -1.17 -5.94
CA LYS A 66 -22.85 -0.59 -6.18
C LYS A 66 -22.75 0.61 -7.09
N GLU A 67 -22.39 0.38 -8.35
CA GLU A 67 -22.96 1.18 -9.44
C GLU A 67 -23.23 0.26 -10.66
N VAL A 68 -24.54 -0.03 -10.79
CA VAL A 68 -25.38 -0.34 -11.98
C VAL A 68 -25.00 -1.49 -12.90
#